data_AF-A0A8T5TPR9-F1
#
_entry.id   AF-A0A8T5TPR9-F1
#
_cell.length_a   1.000
_cell.length_b   1.000
_cell.length_c   1.000
_cell.angle_alpha   90.00
_cell.angle_beta   90.00
_cell.angle_gamma   90.00
#
_symmetry.space_group_name_H-M   'P 1'
#
loop_
_entity.id
_entity.type
_entity.pdbx_description
1 polymer ?
#
loop_
_entity_poly.entity_id
_entity_poly.type
_entity_poly.pdbx_seq_one_letter_code
_entity_poly.pdbx_strand_id
1 'polypeptide(L)' 'MKIIDIEGVGEKYAKTLGKATIANVEDLIPLKWSEIKELANTTSISVKLLEKWQDQAELMVIKGVGPEYS' A
#
# COMPACT_ATOMS: atom_id res chain seq x y z
N MET A 1 -3.93 6.72 -6.43
CA MET A 1 -2.45 6.88 -6.58
C MET A 1 -1.82 5.52 -6.80
N LYS A 2 -0.67 5.38 -7.50
CA LYS A 2 -0.05 4.06 -7.73
C LYS A 2 0.73 3.62 -6.50
N ILE A 3 0.81 2.30 -6.25
CA ILE A 3 1.52 1.77 -5.08
C ILE A 3 3.02 2.15 -5.07
N ILE A 4 3.62 2.34 -6.24
CA ILE A 4 5.01 2.79 -6.42
C ILE A 4 5.25 4.23 -5.95
N ASP A 5 4.20 5.03 -5.78
CA ASP A 5 4.31 6.40 -5.27
C ASP A 5 4.61 6.44 -3.77
N ILE A 6 4.40 5.33 -3.04
CA ILE A 6 4.75 5.21 -1.61
C ILE A 6 6.27 5.16 -1.47
N GLU A 7 6.85 6.06 -0.67
CA GLU A 7 8.28 6.09 -0.40
C GLU A 7 8.79 4.72 0.11
N GLY A 8 9.76 4.15 -0.61
CA GLY A 8 10.33 2.84 -0.32
C GLY A 8 9.71 1.67 -1.11
N VAL A 9 8.58 1.88 -1.80
CA VAL A 9 8.03 0.91 -2.75
C VAL A 9 8.69 1.11 -4.12
N GLY A 10 9.83 0.47 -4.34
CA GLY A 10 10.48 0.44 -5.67
C GLY A 10 9.76 -0.48 -6.66
N GLU A 11 10.17 -0.43 -7.94
CA GLU A 11 9.58 -1.20 -9.05
C GLU A 11 9.43 -2.71 -8.76
N LYS A 12 10.42 -3.31 -8.09
CA LYS A 12 10.39 -4.72 -7.70
C LYS A 12 9.22 -5.04 -6.76
N TYR A 13 8.99 -4.19 -5.77
CA TYR A 13 7.90 -4.37 -4.82
C TYR A 13 6.56 -4.03 -5.47
N ALA A 14 6.48 -2.93 -6.23
CA ALA A 14 5.28 -2.57 -6.97
C ALA A 14 4.81 -3.68 -7.93
N LYS A 15 5.74 -4.32 -8.65
CA LYS A 15 5.43 -5.45 -9.53
C LYS A 15 4.96 -6.69 -8.75
N THR A 16 5.55 -6.96 -7.60
CA THR A 16 5.19 -8.09 -6.74
C THR A 16 3.79 -7.89 -6.14
N LEU A 17 3.54 -6.70 -5.58
CA LEU A 17 2.25 -6.31 -5.02
C LEU A 17 1.15 -6.28 -6.10
N GLY A 18 1.45 -5.78 -7.29
CA GLY A 18 0.51 -5.79 -8.41
C GLY A 18 0.07 -7.19 -8.85
N LYS A 19 0.96 -8.20 -8.76
CA LYS A 19 0.57 -9.61 -8.98
C LYS A 19 -0.35 -10.17 -7.89
N ALA A 20 -0.30 -9.58 -6.70
CA ALA A 20 -1.21 -9.87 -5.59
C ALA A 20 -2.45 -8.95 -5.60
N THR A 21 -2.74 -8.27 -6.73
CA THR A 21 -3.88 -7.36 -6.89
C THR A 21 -3.81 -6.08 -6.03
N ILE A 22 -2.61 -5.71 -5.56
CA ILE A 22 -2.34 -4.46 -4.85
C ILE A 22 -1.55 -3.54 -5.79
N ALA A 23 -2.27 -2.76 -6.61
CA ALA A 23 -1.66 -1.91 -7.64
C ALA A 23 -1.66 -0.42 -7.27
N ASN A 24 -2.57 -0.02 -6.40
CA ASN A 24 -2.83 1.35 -6.00
C ASN A 24 -2.64 1.50 -4.49
N VAL A 25 -2.37 2.74 -4.06
CA VAL A 25 -2.29 3.13 -2.64
C VAL A 25 -3.58 2.72 -1.90
N GLU A 26 -4.72 2.92 -2.54
CA GLU A 26 -6.06 2.64 -2.00
C GLU A 26 -6.32 1.13 -1.81
N ASP A 27 -5.61 0.25 -2.53
CA ASP A 27 -5.76 -1.20 -2.37
C ASP A 27 -5.12 -1.70 -1.06
N LEU A 28 -4.12 -0.97 -0.54
CA LEU A 28 -3.39 -1.35 0.67
C LEU A 28 -4.08 -0.91 1.96
N ILE A 29 -4.78 0.24 1.93
CA ILE A 29 -5.43 0.86 3.10
C ILE A 29 -6.45 -0.06 3.79
N PRO A 30 -7.41 -0.71 3.10
CA PRO A 30 -8.48 -1.45 3.76
C PRO A 30 -8.05 -2.83 4.31
N LEU A 31 -6.82 -3.27 4.03
CA LEU A 31 -6.35 -4.59 4.44
C LEU A 31 -6.30 -4.71 5.96
N LYS A 32 -6.92 -5.75 6.51
CA LYS A 32 -6.79 -6.09 7.92
C LYS A 32 -5.44 -6.74 8.18
N TRP A 33 -5.02 -6.78 9.44
CA TRP A 33 -3.77 -7.44 9.85
C TRP A 33 -3.63 -8.88 9.35
N SER A 34 -4.72 -9.66 9.33
CA SER A 34 -4.72 -11.02 8.78
C SER A 34 -4.43 -11.05 7.28
N GLU A 35 -4.95 -10.08 6.52
CA GLU A 35 -4.73 -9.94 5.08
C GLU A 35 -3.31 -9.43 4.78
N ILE A 36 -2.78 -8.52 5.60
CA ILE A 36 -1.38 -8.09 5.54
C ILE A 36 -0.43 -9.26 5.80
N LYS A 37 -0.77 -10.16 6.73
CA LYS A 37 0.00 -11.39 6.98
C LYS A 37 -0.04 -12.37 5.81
N GLU A 38 -1.19 -12.54 5.19
CA GLU A 38 -1.32 -13.38 4.00
C GLU A 38 -0.54 -12.80 2.82
N LEU A 39 -0.65 -11.49 2.62
CA LEU A 39 0.12 -10.75 1.62
C LEU A 39 1.62 -10.93 1.87
N ALA A 40 2.09 -10.75 3.10
CA ALA A 40 3.49 -10.99 3.48
C ALA A 40 3.97 -12.40 3.11
N ASN A 41 3.14 -13.41 3.36
CA ASN A 41 3.46 -14.80 3.05
C ASN A 41 3.56 -15.03 1.53
N THR A 42 2.57 -14.56 0.78
CA THR A 42 2.48 -14.77 -0.68
C THR A 42 3.52 -13.97 -1.46
N THR A 43 3.88 -12.77 -0.99
CA THR A 43 4.84 -11.89 -1.68
C THR A 43 6.27 -12.04 -1.14
N SER A 44 6.47 -12.78 -0.05
CA SER A 44 7.74 -12.82 0.70
C SER A 44 8.24 -11.43 1.12
N ILE A 45 7.32 -10.50 1.38
CA ILE A 45 7.62 -9.17 1.91
C ILE A 45 7.37 -9.21 3.41
N SER A 46 8.23 -8.58 4.21
CA SER A 46 8.03 -8.57 5.66
C SER A 46 6.73 -7.86 6.05
N VAL A 47 5.97 -8.45 6.98
CA VAL A 47 4.74 -7.87 7.57
C VAL A 47 4.98 -6.41 7.99
N LYS A 48 6.05 -6.16 8.74
CA LYS A 48 6.42 -4.82 9.23
C LYS A 48 6.60 -3.79 8.10
N LEU A 49 7.08 -4.22 6.93
CA LEU A 49 7.28 -3.34 5.79
C LEU A 49 5.95 -3.01 5.12
N LEU A 50 5.05 -4.00 5.01
CA LEU A 50 3.68 -3.79 4.51
C LEU A 50 2.87 -2.87 5.43
N GLU A 51 2.95 -3.07 6.75
CA GLU A 51 2.32 -2.18 7.74
C GLU A 51 2.83 -0.74 7.58
N LYS A 52 4.15 -0.55 7.48
CA LYS A 52 4.73 0.78 7.24
C LYS A 52 4.17 1.43 5.96
N TRP A 53 4.06 0.67 4.87
CA TRP A 53 3.50 1.19 3.63
C TRP A 53 2.00 1.48 3.73
N GLN A 54 1.26 0.71 4.53
CA GLN A 54 -0.16 0.96 4.81
C GLN A 54 -0.35 2.28 5.58
N ASP A 55 0.44 2.51 6.65
CA ASP A 55 0.46 3.79 7.37
C ASP A 55 0.79 4.97 6.43
N GLN A 56 1.80 4.80 5.56
CA GLN A 56 2.16 5.81 4.58
C GLN A 56 1.02 6.06 3.56
N ALA A 57 0.36 4.99 3.10
CA ALA A 57 -0.77 5.08 2.18
C ALA A 57 -1.93 5.90 2.77
N GLU A 58 -2.27 5.66 4.03
CA GLU A 58 -3.30 6.44 4.74
C GLU A 58 -2.94 7.92 4.82
N LEU A 59 -1.68 8.25 5.17
CA LEU A 59 -1.20 9.64 5.22
C LEU A 59 -1.23 10.33 3.85
N MET A 60 -0.96 9.60 2.77
CA MET A 60 -1.00 10.13 1.40
C MET A 60 -2.43 10.51 0.98
N VAL A 61 -3.43 9.73 1.36
CA VAL A 61 -4.84 10.03 1.05
C VAL A 61 -5.36 11.17 1.91
N ILE A 62 -4.99 11.23 3.19
CA ILE A 62 -5.36 12.35 4.09
C ILE A 62 -4.80 13.68 3.59
N LYS A 63 -3.55 13.70 3.09
CA LYS A 63 -2.92 14.91 2.52
C LYS A 63 -3.37 15.22 1.09
N GLY A 64 -3.90 14.23 0.38
CA GLY A 64 -4.50 14.38 -0.94
C GLY A 64 -5.89 15.02 -0.93
N VAL A 65 -6.53 15.15 0.25
CA VAL A 65 -7.77 15.91 0.42
C VAL A 65 -7.43 17.41 0.50
N GLY A 66 -7.20 18.02 -0.67
CA GLY A 66 -7.44 19.46 -0.85
C GLY A 66 -8.95 19.70 -0.84
N PRO A 67 -9.44 20.87 -0.40
CA PRO A 67 -10.86 21.11 -0.21
C PRO A 67 -11.59 21.03 -1.55
N GLU A 68 -12.42 20.00 -1.76
CA GLU A 68 -13.49 20.08 -2.74
C GLU A 68 -14.59 20.95 -2.12
N TYR A 69 -14.45 22.27 -2.30
CA TYR A 69 -15.61 23.13 -2.40
C TYR A 69 -16.38 22.73 -3.65
N SER A 70 -17.61 22.24 -3.47
CA SER A 70 -18.77 22.87 -4.11
C SER A 70 -20.04 22.56 -3.35
#